data_AF-A6LWQ3-F1
#
_entry.id   AF-A6LWQ3-F1
#
_cell.length_a   1.000
_cell.length_b   1.000
_cell.length_c   1.000
_cell.angle_alpha   90.00
_cell.angle_beta   90.00
_cell.angle_gamma   90.00
#
_symmetry.space_group_name_H-M   'P 1'
#
loop_
_entity.id
_entity.type
_entity.pdbx_description
1 polymer ?
#
loop_
_entity_poly.entity_id
_entity_poly.type
_entity_poly.pdbx_seq_one_letter_code
_entity_poly.pdbx_strand_id
1 'polypeptide(L)'
;MIIDYSNWLYIAVSEGKIEIVKYLISYGVQMNVRNPRNNPLFRVIYEVYVDIAKLLSEKVIDTKIKYNNPFMRNMDALTLAHKKGQNEIVRLLESKL
;
A
#
# COMPACT_ATOMS: atom_id res chain seq x y z
N MET A 1 4.56 -22.24 13.16
CA MET A 1 4.88 -21.99 11.74
C MET A 1 4.33 -20.61 11.40
N ILE A 2 5.18 -19.60 11.23
CA ILE A 2 4.73 -18.28 10.79
C ILE A 2 4.62 -18.38 9.27
N ILE A 3 3.40 -18.43 8.74
CA ILE A 3 3.18 -18.41 7.30
C ILE A 3 3.35 -16.95 6.85
N ASP A 4 4.34 -16.69 6.01
CA ASP A 4 4.54 -15.37 5.42
C ASP A 4 3.50 -15.15 4.31
N TYR A 5 2.43 -14.42 4.65
CA TYR A 5 1.38 -14.05 3.73
C TYR A 5 1.71 -12.80 2.89
N SER A 6 2.88 -12.19 3.03
CA SER A 6 3.21 -10.91 2.37
C SER A 6 3.13 -10.98 0.85
N ASN A 7 3.65 -12.07 0.25
CA ASN A 7 3.55 -12.32 -1.19
C ASN A 7 2.09 -12.49 -1.65
N TRP A 8 1.29 -13.24 -0.89
CA TRP A 8 -0.12 -13.46 -1.21
C TRP A 8 -0.94 -12.17 -1.09
N LEU A 9 -0.65 -11.35 -0.08
CA LEU A 9 -1.27 -10.04 0.09
C LEU A 9 -0.90 -9.12 -1.07
N TYR A 10 0.37 -9.10 -1.49
CA TYR A 10 0.79 -8.32 -2.65
C TYR A 10 0.05 -8.74 -3.93
N ILE A 11 -0.07 -10.04 -4.21
CA ILE A 11 -0.79 -10.56 -5.38
C ILE A 11 -2.27 -10.16 -5.32
N ALA A 12 -2.93 -10.38 -4.17
CA ALA A 12 -4.34 -10.03 -3.98
C ALA A 12 -4.59 -8.53 -4.21
N VAL A 13 -3.68 -7.68 -3.73
CA VAL A 13 -3.72 -6.23 -3.99
C VAL A 13 -3.53 -5.92 -5.47
N SER A 14 -2.54 -6.55 -6.12
CA SER A 14 -2.25 -6.34 -7.54
C SER A 14 -3.40 -6.76 -8.46
N GLU A 15 -4.22 -7.71 -8.03
CA GLU A 15 -5.40 -8.19 -8.74
C GLU A 15 -6.72 -7.54 -8.30
N GLY A 16 -6.68 -6.59 -7.35
CA GLY A 16 -7.88 -5.91 -6.85
C GLY A 16 -8.84 -6.80 -6.06
N LYS A 17 -8.38 -7.94 -5.53
CA LYS A 17 -9.21 -8.94 -4.83
C LYS A 17 -9.47 -8.52 -3.38
N ILE A 18 -10.33 -7.51 -3.18
CA ILE A 18 -10.58 -6.89 -1.87
C ILE A 18 -10.96 -7.88 -0.77
N GLU A 19 -11.77 -8.91 -1.05
CA GLU A 19 -12.17 -9.90 -0.04
C GLU A 19 -10.99 -10.78 0.40
N ILE A 20 -10.08 -11.12 -0.53
CA ILE A 20 -8.84 -11.83 -0.21
C ILE A 20 -7.90 -10.93 0.59
N VAL A 21 -7.81 -9.64 0.24
CA VAL A 21 -7.04 -8.65 1.00
C VAL A 21 -7.55 -8.58 2.45
N LYS A 22 -8.86 -8.43 2.67
CA LYS A 22 -9.45 -8.40 4.02
C LYS A 22 -9.13 -9.68 4.80
N TYR A 23 -9.31 -10.84 4.16
CA TYR A 23 -9.01 -12.13 4.77
C TYR A 23 -7.56 -12.22 5.21
N LEU A 24 -6.60 -11.88 4.34
CA LEU A 24 -5.17 -11.92 4.67
C LEU A 24 -4.82 -10.93 5.77
N ILE A 25 -5.27 -9.68 5.70
CA ILE A 25 -5.02 -8.66 6.74
C ILE A 25 -5.51 -9.11 8.12
N SER A 26 -6.59 -9.91 8.19
CA SER A 26 -7.11 -10.43 9.46
C SER A 26 -6.13 -11.33 10.23
N TYR A 27 -5.10 -11.88 9.56
CA TYR A 27 -4.04 -12.68 10.18
C TYR A 27 -2.87 -11.85 10.72
N GLY A 28 -2.94 -10.51 10.70
CA GLY A 28 -1.88 -9.65 11.24
C GLY A 28 -0.59 -9.70 10.41
N VAL A 29 -0.73 -9.74 9.08
CA VAL A 29 0.40 -9.84 8.14
C VAL A 29 1.38 -8.70 8.35
N GLN A 30 2.66 -9.04 8.56
CA GLN A 30 3.75 -8.07 8.57
C GLN A 30 4.35 -7.99 7.18
N MET A 31 4.37 -6.79 6.60
CA MET A 31 4.90 -6.56 5.26
C MET A 31 6.33 -6.05 5.31
N ASN A 32 7.25 -6.70 4.58
CA ASN A 32 8.58 -6.15 4.34
C ASN A 32 8.53 -5.14 3.18
N VAL A 33 8.35 -3.87 3.53
CA VAL A 33 8.22 -2.75 2.60
C VAL A 33 9.53 -1.96 2.43
N ARG A 34 10.70 -2.56 2.63
CA ARG A 34 12.00 -1.89 2.44
C ARG A 34 12.25 -1.43 0.99
N ASN A 35 11.60 -2.07 0.03
CA ASN A 35 11.66 -1.70 -1.39
C ASN A 35 10.28 -1.19 -1.84
N PRO A 36 10.18 -0.10 -2.62
CA PRO A 36 8.90 0.41 -3.10
C PRO A 36 8.11 -0.63 -3.92
N ARG A 37 8.78 -1.56 -4.62
CA ARG A 37 8.12 -2.64 -5.37
C ARG A 37 7.34 -3.61 -4.47
N ASN A 38 7.75 -3.75 -3.21
CA ASN A 38 7.11 -4.63 -2.24
C ASN A 38 6.08 -3.89 -1.37
N ASN A 39 5.89 -2.59 -1.57
CA ASN A 39 4.90 -1.82 -0.85
C ASN A 39 3.56 -1.84 -1.61
N PRO A 40 2.56 -2.63 -1.18
CA PRO A 40 1.28 -2.71 -1.88
C PRO A 40 0.49 -1.39 -1.84
N LEU A 41 0.82 -0.46 -0.93
CA LEU A 41 0.24 0.90 -0.97
C LEU A 41 0.68 1.68 -2.22
N PHE A 42 1.88 1.42 -2.75
CA PHE A 42 2.27 1.97 -4.06
C PHE A 42 1.50 1.29 -5.18
N ARG A 43 1.28 -0.04 -5.09
CA ARG A 43 0.55 -0.80 -6.11
C ARG A 43 -0.91 -0.32 -6.26
N VAL A 44 -1.63 -0.10 -5.16
CA VAL A 44 -3.00 0.44 -5.21
C VAL A 44 -3.08 1.83 -5.83
N ILE A 45 -2.03 2.64 -5.72
CA ILE A 45 -1.96 3.95 -6.37
C ILE A 45 -1.77 3.80 -7.89
N TYR A 46 -0.97 2.83 -8.35
CA TYR A 46 -0.88 2.56 -9.79
C TYR A 46 -2.19 2.04 -10.37
N GLU A 47 -2.92 1.20 -9.63
CA GLU A 47 -4.16 0.55 -10.07
C GLU A 47 -5.45 1.30 -9.67
N VAL A 48 -5.34 2.40 -8.91
CA VAL A 48 -6.45 3.25 -8.44
C VAL A 48 -7.46 2.53 -7.53
N TYR A 49 -6.99 1.59 -6.70
CA TYR A 49 -7.83 0.83 -5.77
C TYR A 49 -8.03 1.55 -4.43
N VAL A 50 -8.93 2.53 -4.38
CA VAL A 50 -9.21 3.36 -3.20
C VAL A 50 -9.58 2.53 -1.96
N ASP A 51 -10.50 1.57 -2.09
CA ASP A 51 -10.95 0.75 -0.96
C ASP A 51 -9.82 -0.10 -0.37
N ILE A 52 -8.92 -0.59 -1.22
CA ILE A 52 -7.76 -1.37 -0.78
C ILE A 52 -6.72 -0.45 -0.13
N ALA A 53 -6.53 0.77 -0.64
CA ALA A 53 -5.68 1.80 -0.01
C ALA A 53 -6.17 2.13 1.40
N LYS A 54 -7.49 2.21 1.60
CA LYS A 54 -8.10 2.38 2.93
C LYS A 54 -7.72 1.24 3.86
N LEU A 55 -7.93 0.00 3.43
CA LEU A 55 -7.65 -1.19 4.27
C LEU A 55 -6.17 -1.29 4.67
N LEU A 56 -5.25 -1.06 3.73
CA LEU A 56 -3.81 -1.17 3.97
C LEU A 56 -3.29 -0.05 4.89
N SER A 57 -3.74 1.19 4.68
CA SER A 57 -3.30 2.35 5.47
C SER A 57 -3.78 2.32 6.92
N GLU A 58 -4.87 1.60 7.22
CA GLU A 58 -5.40 1.50 8.57
C GLU A 58 -4.71 0.44 9.44
N LYS A 59 -4.22 -0.65 8.84
CA LYS A 59 -3.92 -1.87 9.61
C LYS A 59 -2.54 -2.48 9.38
N VAL A 60 -1.86 -2.15 8.28
CA VAL A 60 -0.76 -2.99 7.79
C VAL A 60 0.50 -2.22 7.50
N ILE A 61 0.38 -1.02 6.93
CA ILE A 61 1.53 -0.32 6.33
C ILE A 61 1.66 1.08 6.90
N ASP A 62 2.85 1.39 7.37
CA ASP A 62 3.25 2.76 7.66
C ASP A 62 3.28 3.58 6.36
N THR A 63 2.35 4.53 6.28
CA THR A 63 2.14 5.40 5.11
C THR A 63 3.24 6.45 4.96
N LYS A 64 4.07 6.66 5.99
CA LYS A 64 5.14 7.68 6.03
C LYS A 64 6.47 7.18 5.48
N ILE A 65 6.55 5.92 5.05
CA ILE A 65 7.77 5.35 4.45
C ILE A 65 8.11 6.05 3.14
N LYS A 66 9.33 6.59 3.07
CA LYS A 66 9.86 7.28 1.90
C LYS A 66 10.96 6.46 1.25
N TYR A 67 10.93 6.43 -0.08
CA TYR A 67 11.91 5.74 -0.89
C TYR A 67 12.81 6.73 -1.62
N ASN A 68 14.10 6.41 -1.60
CA ASN A 68 15.14 7.08 -2.36
C ASN A 68 15.87 6.03 -3.21
N ASN A 69 15.76 6.13 -4.53
CA ASN A 69 16.44 5.27 -5.51
C ASN A 69 16.61 6.05 -6.83
N PRO A 70 17.31 5.52 -7.85
CA PRO A 70 17.55 6.26 -9.10
C PRO A 70 16.30 6.80 -9.81
N PHE A 71 15.12 6.25 -9.53
CA PHE A 71 13.83 6.65 -10.12
C PHE A 71 12.93 7.41 -9.14
N MET A 72 13.28 7.46 -7.85
CA MET A 72 12.44 8.03 -6.80
C MET A 72 13.28 8.90 -5.85
N ARG A 73 12.88 10.15 -5.66
CA ARG A 73 13.50 11.04 -4.67
C ARG A 73 12.47 11.41 -3.61
N ASN A 74 12.75 11.00 -2.37
CA ASN A 74 11.93 11.25 -1.18
C ASN A 74 10.44 10.92 -1.39
N MET A 75 10.15 9.79 -2.03
CA MET A 75 8.80 9.46 -2.48
C MET A 75 8.12 8.51 -1.49
N ASP A 76 7.05 8.99 -0.85
CA ASP A 76 6.07 8.17 -0.13
C ASP A 76 4.81 7.96 -0.98
N ALA A 77 3.85 7.21 -0.43
CA ALA A 77 2.57 6.95 -1.07
C ALA A 77 1.76 8.24 -1.31
N LEU A 78 1.79 9.19 -0.37
CA LEU A 78 1.08 10.46 -0.51
C LEU A 78 1.64 11.30 -1.67
N THR A 79 2.96 11.43 -1.75
CA THR A 79 3.67 12.13 -2.84
C THR A 79 3.35 11.48 -4.20
N LEU A 80 3.32 10.15 -4.27
CA LEU A 80 2.95 9.45 -5.49
C LEU A 80 1.49 9.70 -5.89
N ALA A 81 0.56 9.67 -4.93
CA ALA A 81 -0.85 9.95 -5.18
C ALA A 81 -1.08 11.37 -5.69
N HIS A 82 -0.39 12.38 -5.13
CA HIS A 82 -0.39 13.75 -5.64
C HIS A 82 0.12 13.83 -7.08
N LYS A 83 1.26 13.19 -7.38
CA LYS A 83 1.82 13.18 -8.74
C LYS A 83 0.88 12.56 -9.78
N LYS A 84 0.02 11.63 -9.36
CA LYS A 84 -1.00 11.00 -10.21
C LYS A 84 -2.35 11.73 -10.20
N GLY A 85 -2.53 12.79 -9.42
CA GLY A 85 -3.81 13.51 -9.31
C GLY A 85 -4.93 12.74 -8.64
N GLN A 86 -4.61 11.74 -7.80
CA GLN A 86 -5.60 10.86 -7.17
C GLN A 86 -6.17 11.48 -5.89
N ASN A 87 -7.02 12.49 -6.05
CA ASN A 87 -7.54 13.32 -4.96
C ASN A 87 -8.20 12.53 -3.82
N GLU A 88 -8.83 11.39 -4.12
CA GLU A 88 -9.46 10.56 -3.10
C GLU A 88 -8.43 9.83 -2.22
N ILE A 89 -7.39 9.24 -2.83
CA ILE A 89 -6.29 8.59 -2.11
C ILE A 89 -5.45 9.63 -1.35
N VAL A 90 -5.26 10.83 -1.93
CA VAL A 90 -4.62 11.96 -1.22
C VAL A 90 -5.35 12.27 0.07
N ARG A 91 -6.66 12.55 0.00
CA ARG A 91 -7.47 12.85 1.20
C ARG A 91 -7.44 11.72 2.22
N LEU A 92 -7.48 10.48 1.73
CA LEU A 92 -7.38 9.30 2.58
C LEU A 92 -6.07 9.23 3.35
N LEU A 93 -4.93 9.47 2.69
CA LEU A 93 -3.61 9.42 3.31
C LEU A 93 -3.31 10.65 4.17
N GLU A 94 -3.79 11.85 3.81
CA GLU A 94 -3.68 13.07 4.62
C GLU A 94 -4.43 12.95 5.94
N SER A 95 -5.57 12.24 5.96
CA SER A 95 -6.34 11.99 7.19
C SER A 95 -5.58 11.15 8.24
N LYS A 96 -4.39 10.63 7.89
CA LYS A 96 -3.55 9.77 8.73
C LYS A 96 -2.25 10.44 9.19
N LEU A 97 -2.04 11.73 8.88
CA LEU A 97 -0.81 12.45 9.23
C LEU A 97 -0.74 12.83 10.70
#